data_AF-A0A1V5KVV2-F1
#
_entry.id   AF-A0A1V5KVV2-F1
#
_cell.length_a   1.000
_cell.length_b   1.000
_cell.length_c   1.000
_cell.angle_alpha   90.00
_cell.angle_beta   90.00
_cell.angle_gamma   90.00
#
_symmetry.space_group_name_H-M   'P 1'
#
loop_
_entity.id
_entity.type
_entity.pdbx_description
1 polymer ?
#
loop_
_entity_poly.entity_id
_entity_poly.type
_entity_poly.pdbx_seq_one_letter_code
_entity_poly.pdbx_strand_id
1 'polypeptide(L)'
;MSTPESLLEDASYLIKKLSALQGDELRSLCRDLEIPVKNMPTHDMVEQILDTVNGAIQSYRKTPKRESERILSAFRYNILVKSGFVVRYLDRLKRTMPD
;
A
#
# COMPACT_ATOMS: atom_id res chain seq x y z
N MET A 1 9.65 15.05 -8.99
CA MET A 1 8.68 14.88 -7.88
C MET A 1 7.40 14.31 -8.47
N SER A 2 6.81 13.29 -7.85
CA SER A 2 5.49 12.76 -8.25
C SER A 2 4.44 13.86 -8.05
N THR A 3 3.55 14.09 -9.02
CA THR A 3 2.47 15.06 -8.83
C THR A 3 1.49 14.55 -7.76
N PRO A 4 0.78 15.44 -7.04
CA PRO A 4 -0.26 15.06 -6.09
C PRO A 4 -1.28 14.05 -6.67
N GLU A 5 -1.64 14.21 -7.94
CA GLU A 5 -2.57 13.34 -8.67
C GLU A 5 -1.99 11.94 -8.83
N SER A 6 -0.71 11.83 -9.22
CA SER A 6 -0.05 10.54 -9.38
C SER A 6 0.01 9.73 -8.07
N LEU A 7 0.21 10.39 -6.93
CA LEU A 7 0.24 9.72 -5.63
C LEU A 7 -1.15 9.19 -5.24
N LEU A 8 -2.21 9.93 -5.55
CA LEU A 8 -3.60 9.51 -5.32
C LEU A 8 -4.01 8.34 -6.22
N GLU A 9 -3.61 8.37 -7.49
CA GLU A 9 -3.85 7.29 -8.45
C GLU A 9 -3.12 6.02 -8.03
N ASP A 10 -1.83 6.13 -7.71
CA ASP A 10 -1.00 5.02 -7.22
C ASP A 10 -1.66 4.38 -5.98
N ALA A 11 -1.99 5.18 -4.97
CA ALA A 11 -2.57 4.65 -3.74
C ALA A 11 -3.93 3.96 -3.99
N SER A 12 -4.79 4.57 -4.82
CA SER A 12 -6.10 3.99 -5.17
C SER A 12 -5.97 2.66 -5.92
N TYR A 13 -4.94 2.54 -6.76
CA TYR A 13 -4.64 1.30 -7.48
C TYR A 13 -4.09 0.22 -6.53
N LEU A 14 -3.09 0.57 -5.73
CA LEU A 14 -2.35 -0.36 -4.87
C LEU A 14 -3.20 -0.91 -3.72
N ILE A 15 -4.19 -0.15 -3.23
CA ILE A 15 -5.20 -0.67 -2.29
C ILE A 15 -5.83 -1.98 -2.79
N LYS A 16 -6.15 -2.06 -4.08
CA LYS A 16 -6.79 -3.25 -4.70
C LYS A 16 -5.85 -4.46 -4.75
N LYS A 17 -4.58 -4.29 -4.38
CA LYS A 17 -3.52 -5.31 -4.43
C LYS A 17 -3.08 -5.76 -3.04
N LEU A 18 -3.63 -5.19 -1.97
CA LEU A 18 -3.29 -5.54 -0.58
C LEU A 18 -3.48 -7.03 -0.26
N SER A 19 -4.51 -7.66 -0.82
CA SER A 19 -4.77 -9.10 -0.65
C SER A 19 -3.68 -10.01 -1.24
N ALA A 20 -2.79 -9.47 -2.07
CA ALA A 20 -1.65 -10.21 -2.63
C ALA A 20 -0.39 -10.14 -1.75
N LEU A 21 -0.45 -9.45 -0.62
CA LEU A 21 0.63 -9.38 0.36
C LEU A 21 0.53 -10.53 1.37
N GLN A 22 1.69 -11.04 1.78
CA GLN A 22 1.83 -12.06 2.81
C GLN A 22 1.85 -11.43 4.21
N GLY A 23 1.66 -12.25 5.25
CA GLY A 23 1.57 -11.77 6.64
C GLY A 23 2.76 -10.90 7.08
N ASP A 24 3.99 -11.26 6.71
CA ASP A 24 5.17 -10.47 7.08
C ASP A 24 5.28 -9.15 6.30
N GLU A 25 4.84 -9.13 5.04
CA GLU A 25 4.76 -7.92 4.23
C GLU A 25 3.72 -6.96 4.82
N LEU A 26 2.56 -7.48 5.25
CA LEU A 26 1.51 -6.71 5.93
C LEU A 26 2.00 -6.18 7.28
N ARG A 27 2.69 -6.99 8.09
CA ARG A 27 3.31 -6.50 9.34
C ARG A 27 4.32 -5.39 9.07
N SER A 28 5.14 -5.52 8.03
CA SER A 28 6.10 -4.48 7.67
C SER A 28 5.41 -3.20 7.23
N LEU A 29 4.33 -3.32 6.45
CA LEU A 29 3.52 -2.18 6.03
C LEU A 29 2.86 -1.48 7.21
N CYS A 30 2.24 -2.23 8.13
CA CYS A 30 1.66 -1.66 9.35
C CYS A 30 2.70 -0.87 10.16
N ARG A 31 3.93 -1.38 10.31
CA ARG A 31 5.01 -0.63 11.00
C ARG A 31 5.35 0.68 10.29
N ASP A 32 5.50 0.67 8.97
CA ASP A 32 5.80 1.87 8.18
C ASP A 32 4.66 2.90 8.24
N LEU A 33 3.42 2.44 8.46
CA LEU A 33 2.23 3.27 8.63
C LEU A 33 1.90 3.60 10.09
N GLU A 34 2.77 3.23 11.04
CA GLU A 34 2.56 3.44 12.49
C GLU A 34 1.28 2.78 13.04
N ILE A 35 0.81 1.71 12.40
CA ILE A 35 -0.32 0.90 12.86
C ILE A 35 0.18 -0.12 13.90
N PRO A 36 -0.41 -0.16 15.11
CA PRO A 36 -0.03 -1.13 16.14
C PRO A 36 -0.47 -2.56 15.77
N VAL A 37 0.46 -3.51 15.76
CA VAL A 37 0.24 -4.91 15.25
C VAL A 37 0.24 -6.00 16.34
N LYS A 38 0.26 -5.66 17.62
CA LYS A 38 0.45 -6.66 18.69
C LYS A 38 -0.70 -7.69 18.66
N ASN A 39 -0.35 -8.96 18.38
CA ASN A 39 -1.27 -10.09 18.25
C ASN A 39 -2.38 -9.90 17.19
N MET A 40 -2.14 -9.08 16.17
CA MET A 40 -3.14 -8.79 15.14
C MET A 40 -3.18 -9.90 14.07
N PRO A 41 -4.35 -10.50 13.78
CA PRO A 41 -4.57 -11.37 12.63
C PRO A 41 -4.32 -10.67 11.29
N THR A 42 -4.02 -11.45 10.25
CA THR A 42 -3.77 -10.92 8.89
C THR A 42 -4.94 -10.13 8.32
N HIS A 43 -6.16 -10.60 8.56
CA HIS A 43 -7.38 -9.93 8.12
C HIS A 43 -7.48 -8.52 8.72
N ASP A 44 -7.34 -8.43 10.04
CA ASP A 44 -7.39 -7.17 10.79
C ASP A 44 -6.28 -6.20 10.37
N MET A 45 -5.08 -6.71 10.05
CA MET A 45 -4.00 -5.88 9.48
C MET A 45 -4.43 -5.25 8.16
N VAL A 46 -5.08 -6.01 7.27
CA VAL A 46 -5.57 -5.49 5.98
C VAL A 46 -6.61 -4.40 6.20
N GLU A 47 -7.58 -4.62 7.10
CA GLU A 47 -8.61 -3.61 7.42
C GLU A 47 -7.99 -2.32 7.95
N GLN A 48 -7.07 -2.41 8.92
CA GLN A 48 -6.40 -1.24 9.49
C GLN A 48 -5.60 -0.46 8.44
N ILE A 49 -4.90 -1.16 7.54
CA ILE A 49 -4.20 -0.53 6.43
C ILE A 49 -5.19 0.17 5.49
N LEU A 50 -6.30 -0.48 5.13
CA LEU A 50 -7.33 0.09 4.27
C LEU A 50 -7.91 1.38 4.87
N ASP A 51 -8.29 1.35 6.15
CA ASP A 51 -8.85 2.51 6.84
C ASP A 51 -7.85 3.67 6.89
N THR A 52 -6.60 3.38 7.25
CA THR A 52 -5.52 4.37 7.32
C THR A 52 -5.26 5.03 5.97
N VAL A 53 -5.12 4.23 4.91
CA VAL A 53 -4.81 4.73 3.57
C VAL A 53 -6.02 5.46 2.96
N ASN A 54 -7.23 4.94 3.12
CA ASN A 54 -8.45 5.63 2.65
C ASN A 54 -8.66 6.97 3.38
N GLY A 55 -8.42 7.02 4.69
CA GLY A 55 -8.43 8.26 5.47
C GLY A 55 -7.41 9.27 4.94
N ALA A 56 -6.19 8.81 4.64
CA ALA A 56 -5.15 9.65 4.04
C ALA A 56 -5.52 10.13 2.62
N ILE A 57 -6.11 9.28 1.77
CA ILE A 57 -6.62 9.68 0.43
C ILE A 57 -7.67 10.78 0.57
N GLN A 58 -8.66 10.59 1.44
CA GLN A 58 -9.72 11.58 1.64
C GLN A 58 -9.18 12.90 2.19
N SER A 59 -8.25 12.83 3.14
CA SER A 59 -7.58 14.01 3.71
C SER A 59 -6.78 14.75 2.65
N TYR A 60 -5.94 14.05 1.89
CA TYR A 60 -5.07 14.61 0.85
C TYR A 60 -5.87 15.24 -0.30
N ARG A 61 -7.00 14.64 -0.71
CA ARG A 61 -7.92 15.22 -1.72
C ARG A 61 -8.53 16.55 -1.28
N LYS A 62 -8.88 16.68 0.00
CA LYS A 62 -9.45 17.93 0.53
C LYS A 62 -8.38 19.00 0.69
N THR A 63 -7.23 18.62 1.25
CA THR A 63 -6.09 19.50 1.47
C THR A 63 -4.83 18.64 1.54
N PRO A 64 -3.86 18.81 0.63
CA PRO A 64 -2.58 18.12 0.70
C PRO A 64 -1.85 18.49 1.99
N LYS A 65 -1.92 17.62 2.99
CA LYS A 65 -1.22 17.76 4.27
C LYS A 65 0.01 16.86 4.26
N ARG A 66 1.08 17.33 4.89
CA ARG A 66 2.35 16.58 5.00
C ARG A 66 2.17 15.18 5.58
N GLU A 67 1.23 15.02 6.51
CA GLU A 67 0.94 13.73 7.13
C GLU A 67 0.27 12.75 6.16
N SER A 68 -0.76 13.18 5.42
CA SER A 68 -1.42 12.32 4.44
C SER A 68 -0.49 11.99 3.27
N GLU A 69 0.33 12.95 2.83
CA GLU A 69 1.39 12.69 1.85
C GLU A 69 2.39 11.64 2.33
N ARG A 70 2.82 11.73 3.60
CA ARG A 70 3.73 10.75 4.22
C ARG A 70 3.13 9.36 4.23
N ILE A 71 1.87 9.22 4.66
CA ILE A 71 1.16 7.94 4.72
C ILE A 71 1.05 7.33 3.32
N LEU A 72 0.59 8.10 2.33
CA LEU A 72 0.42 7.62 0.95
C LEU A 72 1.77 7.26 0.31
N SER A 73 2.81 8.04 0.57
CA SER A 73 4.16 7.77 0.06
C SER A 73 4.78 6.53 0.68
N ALA A 74 4.62 6.34 2.00
CA ALA A 74 5.08 5.16 2.71
C ALA A 74 4.35 3.89 2.22
N PHE A 75 3.03 3.98 2.06
CA PHE A 75 2.21 2.92 1.49
C PHE A 75 2.68 2.50 0.10
N ARG A 76 2.82 3.48 -0.81
CA ARG A 76 3.33 3.24 -2.17
C ARG A 76 4.71 2.61 -2.17
N TYR A 77 5.65 3.19 -1.42
CA TYR A 77 7.03 2.71 -1.36
C TYR A 77 7.10 1.27 -0.82
N ASN A 78 6.37 0.97 0.25
CA ASN A 78 6.40 -0.36 0.83
C ASN A 78 5.87 -1.40 -0.16
N ILE A 79 4.72 -1.17 -0.81
CA ILE A 79 4.18 -2.14 -1.76
C ILE A 79 5.09 -2.30 -2.99
N LEU A 80 5.59 -1.20 -3.55
CA LEU A 80 6.38 -1.29 -4.80
C LEU A 80 7.82 -1.76 -4.59
N VAL A 81 8.42 -1.47 -3.43
CA VAL A 81 9.87 -1.65 -3.21
C VAL A 81 10.17 -2.67 -2.11
N LYS A 82 9.49 -2.60 -0.96
CA LYS A 82 9.78 -3.49 0.17
C LYS A 82 9.09 -4.84 0.05
N SER A 83 7.90 -4.87 -0.55
CA SER A 83 7.18 -6.10 -0.77
C SER A 83 7.68 -6.81 -2.03
N GLY A 84 7.63 -8.14 -2.05
CA GLY A 84 7.91 -8.92 -3.26
C GLY A 84 6.83 -8.80 -4.34
N PHE A 85 5.89 -7.85 -4.20
CA PHE A 85 4.73 -7.69 -5.08
C PHE A 85 5.12 -7.53 -6.56
N VAL A 86 6.04 -6.61 -6.87
CA VAL A 86 6.43 -6.33 -8.28
C VAL A 86 7.08 -7.57 -8.90
N VAL A 87 7.98 -8.23 -8.16
CA VAL A 87 8.63 -9.47 -8.61
C VAL A 87 7.58 -10.54 -8.92
N ARG A 88 6.67 -10.82 -7.98
CA ARG A 88 5.59 -11.81 -8.17
C ARG A 88 4.62 -11.42 -9.29
N TYR A 89 4.37 -10.13 -9.50
CA TYR A 89 3.52 -9.65 -10.57
C TYR A 89 4.15 -9.88 -11.95
N LEU A 90 5.44 -9.55 -12.12
CA LEU A 90 6.18 -9.80 -13.35
C LEU A 90 6.31 -11.30 -13.65
N ASP A 91 6.57 -12.12 -12.64
CA ASP A 91 6.64 -13.58 -12.80
C ASP A 91 5.30 -14.17 -13.28
N ARG A 92 4.17 -13.66 -12.80
CA ARG A 92 2.85 -14.07 -13.29
C ARG A 92 2.63 -13.65 -14.74
N LEU A 93 2.99 -12.43 -15.11
CA LEU A 93 2.85 -11.94 -16.49
C LEU A 93 3.65 -12.78 -17.49
N LYS A 94 4.90 -13.13 -17.15
CA LYS A 94 5.74 -14.02 -17.97
C LYS A 94 5.11 -15.38 -18.22
N ARG A 95 4.39 -15.93 -17.24
CA ARG A 95 3.71 -17.24 -17.38
C ARG A 95 2.44 -17.17 -18.23
N THR A 96 1.85 -15.99 -18.39
CA THR A 96 0.58 -15.80 -19.10
C THR A 96 0.73 -15.27 -20.53
N MET A 97 1.93 -14.81 -20.92
CA MET A 97 2.21 -14.44 -22.31
C MET A 97 2.78 -15.66 -23.04
N PRO A 98 2.11 -16.18 -24.08
CA PRO A 98 2.73 -17.17 -24.97
C PRO A 98 3.81 -16.49 -25.81
N ASP A 99 4.85 -17.26 -26.17
CA ASP A 99 5.98 -16.81 -27.00
C ASP A 99 5.55 -16.15 -28.33
#